data_AF-A0AAW1YBP6-F1
#
_entry.id   AF-A0AAW1YBP6-F1
#
_cell.length_a   1.000
_cell.length_b   1.000
_cell.length_c   1.000
_cell.angle_alpha   90.00
_cell.angle_beta   90.00
_cell.angle_gamma   90.00
#
_symmetry.space_group_name_H-M   'P 1'
#
loop_
_entity.id
_entity.type
_entity.pdbx_description
1 polymer ?
#
loop_
_entity_poly.entity_id
_entity_poly.type
_entity_poly.pdbx_seq_one_letter_code
_entity_poly.pdbx_strand_id
1 'polypeptide(L)'
;MSGFHVPRGTQLLVNAWSIHRDPDLWENPTKFMPERFESGKGSIEGFKMIPFGVGRRACSGAPLGKRLMGMILGALIQCFEWEKIDGVRN
;
A
#
# COMPACT_ATOMS: atom_id res chain seq x y z
N MET A 1 2.30 23.03 0.24
CA MET A 1 3.11 22.32 1.25
C MET A 1 3.05 23.13 2.52
N SER A 2 2.57 22.59 3.64
CA SER A 2 2.58 23.16 5.01
C SER A 2 3.34 24.49 5.24
N GLY A 3 2.93 25.61 4.63
CA GLY A 3 3.61 26.91 4.66
C GLY A 3 4.83 27.14 3.75
N PHE A 4 5.34 26.15 3.01
CA PHE A 4 6.57 26.27 2.21
C PHE A 4 6.35 26.76 0.77
N HIS A 5 7.18 27.68 0.31
CA HIS A 5 7.28 28.08 -1.10
C HIS A 5 8.12 27.07 -1.88
N VAL A 6 7.57 26.55 -2.98
CA VAL A 6 8.26 25.61 -3.88
C VAL A 6 8.53 26.33 -5.21
N PRO A 7 9.81 26.58 -5.55
CA PRO A 7 10.15 27.20 -6.82
C PRO A 7 9.65 26.39 -8.03
N ARG A 8 9.33 27.10 -9.13
CA ARG A 8 8.97 26.45 -10.39
C ARG A 8 10.12 25.57 -10.89
N GLY A 9 9.79 24.38 -11.38
CA GLY A 9 10.76 23.42 -11.89
C GLY A 9 11.34 22.48 -10.83
N THR A 10 11.00 22.68 -9.54
CA THR A 10 11.38 21.74 -8.47
C THR A 10 10.76 20.37 -8.71
N GLN A 11 11.59 19.33 -8.72
CA GLN A 11 11.11 17.95 -8.71
C GLN A 11 10.67 17.55 -7.30
N LEU A 12 9.47 16.99 -7.20
CA LEU A 12 8.93 16.48 -5.95
C LEU A 12 8.86 14.95 -6.00
N LEU A 13 9.32 14.31 -4.93
CA LEU A 13 9.27 12.86 -4.77
C LEU A 13 8.31 12.52 -3.61
N VAL A 14 7.41 11.57 -3.84
CA VAL A 14 6.49 11.07 -2.82
C VAL A 14 7.03 9.72 -2.32
N ASN A 15 7.42 9.67 -1.05
CA ASN A 15 7.86 8.42 -0.43
C ASN A 15 6.65 7.62 0.08
N ALA A 16 6.01 6.88 -0.83
CA ALA A 16 4.88 6.03 -0.47
C ALA A 16 5.23 4.98 0.59
N TRP A 17 6.47 4.45 0.57
CA TRP A 17 6.91 3.43 1.54
C TRP A 17 6.89 3.96 2.97
N SER A 18 7.39 5.19 3.18
CA SER A 18 7.36 5.85 4.49
C SER A 18 5.92 6.15 4.93
N ILE A 19 5.08 6.67 4.03
CA ILE A 19 3.66 6.96 4.35
C ILE A 19 2.92 5.68 4.77
N HIS A 20 3.15 4.55 4.10
CA HIS A 20 2.49 3.28 4.42
C HIS A 20 2.96 2.66 5.74
N ARG A 21 4.03 3.19 6.36
CA ARG A 21 4.64 2.70 7.60
C ARG A 21 4.76 3.76 8.68
N ASP A 22 4.14 4.91 8.47
CA ASP A 22 4.21 6.04 9.40
C ASP A 22 3.41 5.73 10.68
N PRO A 23 4.05 5.71 11.87
CA PRO A 23 3.37 5.44 13.13
C PRO A 23 2.34 6.51 13.51
N ASP A 24 2.47 7.74 12.99
CA ASP A 24 1.50 8.82 13.22
C ASP A 24 0.21 8.62 12.38
N LEU A 25 0.29 7.84 11.30
CA LEU A 25 -0.83 7.53 10.41
C LEU A 25 -1.46 6.16 10.69
N TRP A 26 -0.66 5.21 11.17
CA TRP A 26 -1.00 3.79 11.31
C TRP A 26 -0.63 3.24 12.69
N GLU A 27 -1.59 2.65 13.38
CA GLU A 27 -1.32 1.86 14.58
C GLU A 27 -0.53 0.59 14.21
N ASN A 28 0.55 0.25 14.91
CA ASN A 28 1.38 -0.94 14.61
C ASN A 28 1.77 -1.05 13.11
N PRO A 29 2.47 -0.06 12.52
CA PRO A 29 2.66 0.08 11.07
C PRO A 29 3.47 -1.05 10.42
N THR A 30 4.30 -1.74 11.19
CA THR A 30 5.15 -2.83 10.71
C THR A 30 4.51 -4.21 10.85
N LYS A 31 3.39 -4.31 11.57
CA LYS A 31 2.69 -5.57 11.79
C LYS A 31 1.78 -5.88 10.60
N PHE A 32 1.86 -7.11 10.09
CA PHE A 32 0.88 -7.62 9.13
C PHE A 32 -0.48 -7.78 9.83
N MET A 33 -1.41 -6.87 9.51
CA MET A 33 -2.79 -6.82 10.04
C MET A 33 -3.77 -6.47 8.92
N PRO A 34 -4.21 -7.47 8.12
CA PRO A 34 -5.20 -7.27 7.06
C PRO A 34 -6.52 -6.66 7.55
N GLU A 35 -6.92 -6.96 8.78
CA GLU A 35 -8.19 -6.59 9.39
C GLU A 35 -8.35 -5.06 9.49
N ARG A 36 -7.25 -4.28 9.50
CA ARG A 36 -7.34 -2.81 9.54
C ARG A 36 -8.05 -2.21 8.33
N PHE A 37 -8.15 -2.96 7.23
CA PHE A 37 -8.79 -2.51 6.00
C PHE A 37 -10.27 -2.88 5.91
N GLU A 38 -10.79 -3.73 6.80
CA GLU A 38 -12.18 -4.23 6.75
C GLU A 38 -13.20 -3.11 6.97
N SER A 39 -12.92 -2.17 7.86
CA SER A 39 -13.82 -1.04 8.15
C SER A 39 -13.82 0.05 7.07
N GLY A 40 -13.05 -0.09 5.99
CA GLY A 40 -12.87 0.93 4.95
C GLY A 40 -12.04 2.16 5.40
N LYS A 41 -11.85 2.35 6.71
CA LYS A 41 -11.09 3.46 7.31
C LYS A 41 -9.60 3.45 6.95
N GLY A 42 -9.03 2.26 6.69
CA GLY A 42 -7.61 2.11 6.40
C GLY A 42 -7.15 2.65 5.04
N SER A 43 -8.04 2.84 4.04
CA SER A 43 -7.58 3.10 2.66
C SER A 43 -7.99 4.44 2.05
N ILE A 44 -9.00 5.12 2.62
CA ILE A 44 -9.64 6.28 1.96
C ILE A 44 -9.32 7.60 2.69
N GLU A 45 -9.05 7.55 4.00
CA GLU A 45 -8.74 8.76 4.77
C GLU A 45 -7.31 9.24 4.49
N GLY A 46 -7.17 10.45 3.95
CA GLY A 46 -5.92 11.22 3.98
C GLY A 46 -4.76 10.69 3.15
N PHE A 47 -4.99 9.90 2.09
CA PHE A 47 -3.94 9.33 1.24
C PHE A 47 -2.92 8.44 1.99
N LYS A 48 -3.33 7.84 3.12
CA LYS A 48 -2.49 6.94 3.93
C LYS A 48 -2.02 5.71 3.14
N MET A 49 -2.82 5.25 2.18
CA MET A 49 -2.52 4.08 1.35
C MET A 49 -2.64 4.42 -0.15
N ILE A 50 -1.50 4.42 -0.86
CA ILE A 50 -1.39 4.84 -2.28
C ILE A 50 -0.58 3.83 -3.14
N PRO A 51 -0.92 2.53 -3.11
CA PRO A 51 -0.14 1.48 -3.78
C PRO A 51 -0.10 1.62 -5.31
N PHE A 52 -1.05 2.36 -5.88
CA PHE A 52 -1.17 2.61 -7.32
C PHE A 52 -1.08 4.10 -7.68
N GLY A 53 -0.65 4.95 -6.75
CA GLY A 53 -0.69 6.40 -6.92
C GLY A 53 -2.12 6.96 -6.97
N VAL A 54 -2.23 8.27 -7.26
CA VAL A 54 -3.49 9.01 -7.30
C VAL A 54 -3.52 10.01 -8.46
N GLY A 55 -4.73 10.40 -8.88
CA GLY A 55 -4.94 11.40 -9.94
C GLY A 55 -4.58 10.90 -11.35
N ARG A 56 -4.33 11.84 -12.26
CA ARG A 56 -4.14 11.56 -13.70
C ARG A 56 -2.94 10.67 -14.04
N ARG A 57 -1.98 10.53 -13.13
CA ARG A 57 -0.78 9.70 -13.30
C ARG A 57 -0.80 8.45 -12.41
N ALA A 58 -1.95 8.10 -11.85
CA ALA A 58 -2.11 6.81 -11.18
C ALA A 58 -1.88 5.66 -12.16
N CYS A 59 -1.54 4.49 -11.62
CA CYS A 59 -1.34 3.27 -12.40
C CYS A 59 -2.61 2.92 -13.19
N SER A 60 -2.50 2.88 -14.52
CA SER A 60 -3.59 2.48 -15.42
C SER A 60 -4.05 1.04 -15.20
N GLY A 61 -3.16 0.17 -14.71
CA GLY A 61 -3.45 -1.22 -14.37
C GLY A 61 -4.11 -1.42 -13.00
N ALA A 62 -4.33 -0.37 -12.21
CA ALA A 62 -4.90 -0.51 -10.86
C ALA A 62 -6.25 -1.25 -10.82
N PRO A 63 -7.21 -1.01 -11.75
CA PRO A 63 -8.47 -1.76 -11.75
C PRO A 63 -8.27 -3.26 -12.02
N LEU A 64 -7.38 -3.60 -12.96
CA LEU A 64 -7.06 -4.98 -13.28
C LEU A 64 -6.38 -5.66 -12.10
N GLY A 65 -5.34 -5.05 -11.53
CA GLY A 65 -4.64 -5.57 -10.36
C GLY A 65 -5.59 -5.87 -9.22
N LYS A 66 -6.44 -4.90 -8.83
CA LYS A 66 -7.43 -5.07 -7.75
C LYS A 66 -8.40 -6.23 -8.00
N ARG A 67 -8.84 -6.44 -9.25
CA ARG A 67 -9.74 -7.54 -9.61
C ARG A 67 -9.03 -8.90 -9.57
N LEU A 68 -7.79 -8.95 -10.04
CA LEU A 68 -7.02 -10.20 -10.12
C LEU A 68 -6.49 -10.65 -8.75
N MET A 69 -6.12 -9.73 -7.84
CA MET A 69 -5.48 -10.08 -6.57
C MET A 69 -6.30 -11.08 -5.76
N GLY A 70 -7.62 -10.89 -5.64
CA GLY A 70 -8.48 -11.80 -4.89
C GLY A 70 -8.53 -13.20 -5.51
N MET A 71 -8.58 -13.31 -6.84
CA MET A 71 -8.61 -14.60 -7.52
C MET A 71 -7.28 -15.36 -7.39
N ILE A 72 -6.16 -14.66 -7.59
CA ILE A 72 -4.83 -15.26 -7.47
C ILE A 72 -4.61 -15.73 -6.03
N LEU A 73 -4.90 -14.89 -5.04
CA LEU A 73 -4.75 -15.24 -3.64
C LEU A 73 -5.66 -16.42 -3.26
N GLY A 74 -6.91 -16.41 -3.70
CA GLY A 74 -7.85 -17.52 -3.46
C GLY A 74 -7.36 -18.85 -4.04
N ALA A 75 -6.88 -18.85 -5.29
CA ALA A 75 -6.33 -20.05 -5.92
C ALA A 75 -5.07 -20.56 -5.20
N LEU A 76 -4.18 -19.64 -4.81
CA LEU A 76 -2.96 -19.97 -4.07
C LEU A 76 -3.26 -20.57 -2.69
N ILE A 77 -4.24 -20.04 -1.96
CA ILE A 77 -4.67 -20.58 -0.66
C ILE A 77 -5.36 -21.93 -0.83
N GLN A 78 -6.21 -22.09 -1.86
CA GLN A 78 -6.99 -23.31 -2.05
C GLN A 78 -6.13 -24.49 -2.52
N CYS A 79 -5.14 -24.26 -3.37
CA CYS A 79 -4.42 -25.32 -4.07
C CYS A 79 -3.10 -25.75 -3.40
N PHE A 80 -2.61 -24.99 -2.40
CA PHE A 80 -1.29 -25.22 -1.82
C PHE A 80 -1.30 -25.08 -0.30
N GLU A 81 -0.49 -25.92 0.35
CA GLU A 81 -0.07 -25.75 1.74
C GLU A 81 1.28 -25.02 1.76
N TRP A 82 1.43 -24.08 2.69
CA TRP A 82 2.55 -23.15 2.70
C TRP A 82 3.45 -23.42 3.89
N GLU A 83 4.74 -23.65 3.62
CA GLU A 83 5.77 -23.72 4.64
C GLU A 83 6.87 -22.69 4.35
N LYS A 84 7.46 -22.15 5.42
CA LYS A 84 8.64 -21.30 5.29
C LYS A 84 9.85 -22.21 5.18
N ILE A 85 10.67 -22.01 4.15
CA ILE A 85 11.98 -22.67 4.08
C ILE A 85 12.90 -21.99 5.11
N ASP A 86 13.36 -22.76 6.09
CA ASP A 86 14.34 -22.29 7.07
C ASP A 86 15.65 -21.91 6.37
N GLY A 87 16.11 -20.66 6.54
CA GLY A 87 17.42 -20.22 6.04
C GLY A 87 17.44 -18.91 5.26
N VAL A 88 16.29 -18.36 4.84
CA VAL A 88 16.24 -17.02 4.26
C VAL A 88 16.04 -15.99 5.38
N ARG A 89 17.14 -15.34 5.77
CA ARG A 89 17.13 -14.21 6.73
C ARG A 89 16.40 -13.02 6.09
N ASN A 90 15.42 -12.48 6.82
CA ASN A 90 14.88 -11.14 6.59
C ASN A 90 15.81 -10.10 7.20
#